data_AF-A0A7W1LHG1-F1
#
_entry.id   AF-A0A7W1LHG1-F1
#
_cell.length_a   1.000
_cell.length_b   1.000
_cell.length_c   1.000
_cell.angle_alpha   90.00
_cell.angle_beta   90.00
_cell.angle_gamma   90.00
#
_symmetry.space_group_name_H-M   'P 1'
#
loop_
_entity.id
_entity.type
_entity.pdbx_description
1 polymer ?
#
loop_
_entity_poly.entity_id
_entity_poly.type
_entity_poly.pdbx_seq_one_letter_code
_entity_poly.pdbx_strand_id
1 'polypeptide(L)'
;QRGTPLDATVVAAADVSSPLLGSDGAVACYAPQKGASAADLPVLELSLERLADIVERDLDGGPWRDLPGAGAAGGLGFGLAAFCGARIAPGAAMVAELVGLAAALDGATLVVTGEGALDRQTATGKVPAYVLSLARPRGLTVLAIAGRLEDGAGDPFDAVAELGADGLRRPAELLTARATELARTIV
;
A
#
# COMPACT_ATOMS: atom_id res chain seq x y z
N GLN A 1 -20.58 24.50 17.75
CA GLN A 1 -21.29 23.22 17.95
C GLN A 1 -20.41 22.13 17.37
N ARG A 2 -20.01 21.14 18.17
CA ARG A 2 -19.25 19.98 17.67
C ARG A 2 -20.22 19.12 16.86
N GLY A 3 -19.85 18.72 15.65
CA GLY A 3 -20.71 17.96 14.75
C GLY A 3 -21.13 16.62 15.36
N THR A 4 -22.31 16.14 14.97
CA THR A 4 -22.77 14.79 15.35
C THR A 4 -21.78 13.76 14.77
N PRO A 5 -21.38 12.72 15.53
CA PRO A 5 -20.57 11.63 14.99
C PRO A 5 -21.23 11.02 13.75
N LEU A 6 -20.42 10.57 12.80
CA LEU A 6 -20.91 9.82 11.64
C LEU A 6 -21.56 8.52 12.14
N ASP A 7 -22.73 8.19 11.60
CA ASP A 7 -23.37 6.88 11.78
C ASP A 7 -22.76 5.84 10.82
N ALA A 8 -21.43 5.82 10.74
CA ALA A 8 -20.65 4.95 9.88
C ALA A 8 -19.24 4.79 10.41
N THR A 9 -18.67 3.60 10.25
CA THR A 9 -17.22 3.39 10.45
C THR A 9 -16.49 3.76 9.18
N VAL A 10 -15.51 4.65 9.29
CA VAL A 10 -14.66 5.07 8.17
C VAL A 10 -13.30 4.39 8.27
N VAL A 11 -12.88 3.73 7.20
CA VAL A 11 -11.54 3.16 7.08
C VAL A 11 -10.90 3.71 5.81
N ALA A 12 -9.74 4.33 5.96
CA ALA A 12 -8.97 4.89 4.85
C ALA A 12 -7.90 3.89 4.42
N ALA A 13 -8.03 3.33 3.22
CA ALA A 13 -6.99 2.51 2.61
C ALA A 13 -5.84 3.42 2.12
N ALA A 14 -4.65 3.20 2.66
CA ALA A 14 -3.44 3.91 2.25
C ALA A 14 -2.29 2.93 2.02
N ASP A 15 -1.69 2.99 0.83
CA ASP A 15 -0.54 2.14 0.46
C ASP A 15 0.82 2.80 0.78
N VAL A 16 0.78 3.91 1.52
CA VAL A 16 1.96 4.66 1.95
C VAL A 16 1.86 4.97 3.44
N SER A 17 3.00 4.98 4.12
CA SER A 17 3.11 5.26 5.55
C SER A 17 3.53 6.70 5.87
N SER A 18 3.73 7.55 4.86
CA SER A 18 4.18 8.93 5.05
C SER A 18 3.34 9.69 6.08
N PRO A 19 3.97 10.35 7.07
CA PRO A 19 3.29 11.29 7.95
C PRO A 19 2.81 12.52 7.14
N LEU A 20 2.11 13.45 7.80
CA LEU A 20 1.64 14.67 7.15
C LEU A 20 2.80 15.57 6.73
N LEU A 21 3.79 15.73 7.61
CA LEU A 21 4.88 16.72 7.51
C LEU A 21 6.26 16.06 7.53
N GLY A 22 7.30 16.83 7.21
CA GLY A 22 8.70 16.41 7.29
C GLY A 22 9.26 15.83 5.99
N SER A 23 10.50 15.33 6.06
CA SER A 23 11.24 14.83 4.89
C SER A 23 10.57 13.65 4.20
N ASP A 24 9.84 12.84 4.96
CA ASP A 24 9.06 11.70 4.48
C ASP A 24 7.55 12.03 4.38
N GLY A 25 7.19 13.31 4.51
CA GLY A 25 5.83 13.80 4.59
C GLY A 25 5.15 14.03 3.25
N ALA A 26 3.90 14.53 3.31
CA ALA A 26 3.04 14.66 2.14
C ALA A 26 3.66 15.54 1.03
N VAL A 27 4.25 16.68 1.39
CA VAL A 27 4.79 17.64 0.44
C VAL A 27 6.10 17.14 -0.14
N ALA A 28 7.05 16.78 0.73
CA ALA A 28 8.39 16.34 0.33
C ALA A 28 8.34 15.13 -0.62
N CYS A 29 7.49 14.13 -0.32
CA CYS A 29 7.43 12.91 -1.11
C CYS A 29 6.57 13.02 -2.38
N TYR A 30 5.46 13.78 -2.35
CA TYR A 30 4.42 13.65 -3.38
C TYR A 30 4.07 14.93 -4.12
N ALA A 31 4.42 16.12 -3.63
CA ALA A 31 4.11 17.36 -4.32
C ALA A 31 4.88 17.54 -5.65
N PRO A 32 6.19 17.19 -5.76
CA PRO A 32 6.94 17.38 -7.02
C PRO A 32 6.33 16.61 -8.21
N GLN A 33 5.93 15.35 -8.01
CA GLN A 33 5.29 14.54 -9.05
C GLN A 33 3.88 15.03 -9.42
N LYS A 34 3.28 15.92 -8.62
CA LYS A 34 1.99 16.59 -8.88
C LYS A 34 2.17 17.99 -9.49
N GLY A 35 3.40 18.36 -9.86
CA GLY A 35 3.71 19.62 -10.54
C GLY A 35 4.08 20.79 -9.62
N ALA A 36 4.29 20.56 -8.32
CA ALA A 36 4.78 21.60 -7.43
C ALA A 36 6.26 21.94 -7.74
N SER A 37 6.58 23.21 -7.87
CA SER A 37 7.95 23.69 -8.03
C SER A 37 8.70 23.68 -6.71
N ALA A 38 10.03 23.78 -6.75
CA ALA A 38 10.86 23.90 -5.55
C ALA A 38 10.49 25.13 -4.68
N ALA A 39 9.95 26.19 -5.30
CA ALA A 39 9.47 27.37 -4.58
C ALA A 39 8.11 27.15 -3.89
N ASP A 40 7.30 26.20 -4.37
CA ASP A 40 6.00 25.88 -3.78
C ASP A 40 6.15 25.01 -2.53
N LEU A 41 7.16 24.15 -2.45
CA LEU A 41 7.30 23.16 -1.37
C LEU A 41 7.30 23.80 0.03
N PRO A 42 8.08 24.86 0.32
CA PRO A 42 8.06 25.47 1.66
C PRO A 42 6.71 26.10 2.00
N VAL A 43 6.00 26.63 1.00
CA VAL A 43 4.67 27.24 1.19
C VAL A 43 3.63 26.17 1.49
N LEU A 44 3.66 25.06 0.76
CA LEU A 44 2.76 23.92 0.97
C LEU A 44 2.99 23.26 2.32
N GLU A 45 4.25 23.03 2.70
CA GLU A 45 4.62 22.44 3.98
C GLU A 45 4.11 23.29 5.14
N LEU A 46 4.41 24.59 5.12
CA LEU A 46 3.94 25.53 6.13
C LEU A 46 2.40 25.64 6.19
N SER A 47 1.73 25.47 5.05
CA SER A 47 0.27 25.49 5.00
C SER A 47 -0.34 24.26 5.66
N LEU A 48 0.25 23.08 5.44
CA LEU A 48 -0.17 21.84 6.11
C LEU A 48 0.17 21.87 7.61
N GLU A 49 1.32 22.41 7.99
CA GLU A 49 1.72 22.58 9.39
C GLU A 49 0.71 23.45 10.14
N ARG A 50 0.37 24.62 9.58
CA ARG A 50 -0.65 25.50 10.16
C ARG A 50 -2.02 24.85 10.25
N LEU A 51 -2.41 24.08 9.23
CA LEU A 51 -3.67 23.33 9.27
C LEU A 51 -3.65 22.31 10.41
N ALA A 52 -2.56 21.55 10.56
CA ALA A 52 -2.41 20.57 11.61
C ALA A 52 -2.45 21.20 13.01
N ASP A 53 -1.76 22.33 13.20
CA ASP A 53 -1.75 23.07 14.46
C ASP A 53 -3.14 23.54 14.88
N ILE A 54 -3.92 24.07 13.93
CA ILE A 54 -5.30 24.50 14.21
C ILE A 54 -6.17 23.30 14.57
N VAL A 55 -6.09 22.22 13.80
CA VAL A 55 -6.93 21.03 13.97
C VAL A 55 -6.63 20.32 15.29
N GLU A 56 -5.36 20.11 15.62
CA GLU A 56 -4.96 19.44 16.87
C GLU A 56 -5.11 20.32 18.11
N ARG A 57 -5.16 21.65 17.95
CA ARG A 57 -5.56 22.57 19.03
C ARG A 57 -7.06 22.52 19.32
N ASP A 58 -7.89 22.48 18.27
CA ASP A 58 -9.33 22.69 18.38
C ASP A 58 -10.14 21.39 18.51
N LEU A 59 -9.58 20.24 18.11
CA LEU A 59 -10.21 18.92 18.19
C LEU A 59 -9.53 18.03 19.22
N ASP A 60 -10.33 17.28 19.97
CA ASP A 60 -9.84 16.25 20.88
C ASP A 60 -9.58 14.93 20.14
N GLY A 61 -8.64 14.12 20.63
CA GLY A 61 -8.34 12.77 20.11
C GLY A 61 -7.13 12.67 19.18
N GLY A 62 -6.41 13.78 18.98
CA GLY A 62 -5.11 13.81 18.30
C GLY A 62 -3.94 13.49 19.24
N PRO A 63 -2.69 13.69 18.77
CA PRO A 63 -2.31 14.21 17.45
C PRO A 63 -2.52 13.19 16.33
N TRP A 64 -2.76 13.69 15.12
CA TRP A 64 -2.96 12.88 13.91
C TRP A 64 -1.88 13.08 12.85
N ARG A 65 -1.12 14.19 12.91
CA ARG A 65 -0.14 14.55 11.87
C ARG A 65 0.97 13.50 11.68
N ASP A 66 1.28 12.75 12.74
CA ASP A 66 2.33 11.72 12.75
C ASP A 66 1.79 10.30 12.51
N LEU A 67 0.48 10.13 12.29
CA LEU A 67 -0.07 8.81 11.99
C LEU A 67 0.53 8.28 10.68
N PRO A 68 0.89 6.99 10.62
CA PRO A 68 1.28 6.36 9.36
C PRO A 68 0.18 6.53 8.31
N GLY A 69 0.53 7.14 7.18
CA GLY A 69 -0.40 7.45 6.09
C GLY A 69 -1.20 8.75 6.27
N ALA A 70 -0.92 9.56 7.30
CA ALA A 70 -1.51 10.89 7.46
C ALA A 70 -1.26 11.79 6.23
N GLY A 71 -0.10 11.65 5.59
CA GLY A 71 0.24 12.38 4.37
C GLY A 71 -0.37 11.83 3.09
N ALA A 72 -1.06 10.68 3.15
CA ALA A 72 -1.64 10.05 1.98
C ALA A 72 -2.58 11.01 1.23
N ALA A 73 -2.50 10.96 -0.10
CA ALA A 73 -3.23 11.83 -1.02
C ALA A 73 -3.09 13.35 -0.72
N GLY A 74 -1.97 13.78 -0.13
CA GLY A 74 -1.71 15.20 0.15
C GLY A 74 -2.33 15.69 1.47
N GLY A 75 -2.41 14.82 2.47
CA GLY A 75 -2.99 15.14 3.78
C GLY A 75 -4.46 14.75 3.95
N LEU A 76 -5.04 14.05 2.98
CA LEU A 76 -6.40 13.52 3.12
C LEU A 76 -6.48 12.48 4.23
N GLY A 77 -5.42 11.66 4.42
CA GLY A 77 -5.33 10.70 5.52
C GLY A 77 -5.47 11.39 6.89
N PHE A 78 -4.73 12.48 7.10
CA PHE A 78 -4.85 13.34 8.28
C PHE A 78 -6.27 13.86 8.46
N GLY A 79 -6.87 14.42 7.41
CA GLY A 79 -8.24 14.94 7.48
C GLY A 79 -9.27 13.87 7.82
N LEU A 80 -9.22 12.70 7.19
CA LEU A 80 -10.13 11.60 7.50
C LEU A 80 -9.97 11.10 8.95
N ALA A 81 -8.74 11.02 9.45
CA ALA A 81 -8.49 10.65 10.84
C ALA A 81 -9.07 11.69 11.82
N ALA A 82 -8.77 12.98 11.60
CA ALA A 82 -9.16 14.05 12.51
C ALA A 82 -10.67 14.37 12.48
N PHE A 83 -11.29 14.41 11.30
CA PHE A 83 -12.67 14.86 11.14
C PHE A 83 -13.70 13.74 11.08
N CYS A 84 -13.31 12.55 10.62
CA CYS A 84 -14.22 11.41 10.45
C CYS A 84 -13.94 10.28 11.43
N GLY A 85 -12.93 10.41 12.31
CA GLY A 85 -12.49 9.34 13.19
C GLY A 85 -11.99 8.11 12.41
N ALA A 86 -11.49 8.32 11.19
CA ALA A 86 -11.14 7.21 10.31
C ALA A 86 -9.91 6.46 10.83
N ARG A 87 -9.96 5.13 10.76
CA ARG A 87 -8.76 4.30 10.89
C ARG A 87 -8.04 4.24 9.56
N ILE A 88 -6.77 4.64 9.54
CA ILE A 88 -5.91 4.45 8.36
C ILE A 88 -5.38 3.01 8.39
N ALA A 89 -5.52 2.29 7.29
CA ALA A 89 -5.14 0.89 7.18
C ALA A 89 -4.45 0.61 5.83
N PRO A 90 -3.51 -0.36 5.78
CA PRO A 90 -2.93 -0.80 4.51
C PRO A 90 -4.01 -1.32 3.55
N GLY A 91 -3.99 -0.88 2.29
CA GLY A 91 -5.00 -1.25 1.30
C GLY A 91 -5.05 -2.75 1.03
N ALA A 92 -3.89 -3.39 0.89
CA ALA A 92 -3.78 -4.84 0.69
C ALA A 92 -4.42 -5.64 1.84
N ALA A 93 -4.22 -5.21 3.09
CA ALA A 93 -4.81 -5.85 4.25
C ALA A 93 -6.33 -5.72 4.28
N MET A 94 -6.85 -4.52 3.98
CA MET A 94 -8.29 -4.27 3.89
C MET A 94 -8.94 -5.14 2.82
N VAL A 95 -8.39 -5.17 1.59
CA VAL A 95 -8.96 -5.96 0.50
C VAL A 95 -8.93 -7.44 0.84
N ALA A 96 -7.82 -7.93 1.41
CA ALA A 96 -7.70 -9.33 1.81
C ALA A 96 -8.73 -9.75 2.86
N GLU A 97 -9.05 -8.87 3.82
CA GLU A 97 -10.13 -9.10 4.78
C GLU A 97 -11.49 -9.17 4.07
N LEU A 98 -11.80 -8.20 3.21
CA LEU A 98 -13.07 -8.12 2.48
C LEU A 98 -13.32 -9.33 1.57
N VAL A 99 -12.27 -9.88 0.95
CA VAL A 99 -12.39 -11.05 0.06
C VAL A 99 -12.22 -12.38 0.80
N GLY A 100 -12.02 -12.36 2.13
CA GLY A 100 -11.86 -13.57 2.94
C GLY A 100 -10.57 -14.34 2.63
N LEU A 101 -9.49 -13.67 2.22
CA LEU A 101 -8.25 -14.30 1.77
C LEU A 101 -7.67 -15.26 2.82
N ALA A 102 -7.67 -14.87 4.10
CA ALA A 102 -7.13 -15.70 5.17
C ALA A 102 -7.81 -17.07 5.26
N ALA A 103 -9.14 -17.12 5.09
CA ALA A 103 -9.91 -18.36 5.08
C ALA A 103 -9.70 -19.13 3.77
N ALA A 104 -9.55 -18.45 2.64
CA ALA A 104 -9.27 -19.09 1.35
C ALA A 104 -7.89 -19.78 1.32
N LEU A 105 -6.95 -19.35 2.17
CA LEU A 105 -5.65 -20.01 2.34
C LEU A 105 -5.74 -21.28 3.19
N ASP A 106 -6.83 -21.49 3.95
CA ASP A 106 -6.97 -22.67 4.79
C ASP A 106 -7.23 -23.91 3.91
N GLY A 107 -6.35 -24.90 3.98
CA GLY A 107 -6.39 -26.10 3.14
C GLY A 107 -5.72 -25.94 1.77
N ALA A 108 -5.21 -24.75 1.44
CA ALA A 108 -4.31 -24.59 0.30
C ALA A 108 -2.98 -25.30 0.57
N THR A 109 -2.29 -25.71 -0.49
CA THR A 109 -0.90 -26.18 -0.44
C THR A 109 0.06 -25.18 -1.10
N LEU A 110 -0.48 -24.29 -1.93
CA LEU A 110 0.26 -23.33 -2.73
C LEU A 110 -0.59 -22.08 -2.96
N VAL A 111 0.06 -20.93 -3.02
CA VAL A 111 -0.53 -19.65 -3.44
C VAL A 111 0.29 -19.02 -4.57
N VAL A 112 -0.41 -18.46 -5.55
CA VAL A 112 0.20 -17.63 -6.61
C VAL A 112 -0.25 -16.20 -6.40
N THR A 113 0.71 -15.28 -6.35
CA THR A 113 0.47 -13.84 -6.26
C THR A 113 1.22 -13.11 -7.38
N GLY A 114 1.11 -11.78 -7.42
CA GLY A 114 1.75 -10.99 -8.45
C GLY A 114 1.38 -9.52 -8.42
N GLU A 115 2.18 -8.72 -9.09
CA GLU A 115 1.90 -7.30 -9.35
C GLU A 115 2.63 -6.80 -10.60
N GLY A 116 2.40 -5.55 -11.00
CA GLY A 116 3.00 -4.97 -12.21
C GLY A 116 4.53 -4.83 -12.13
N ALA A 117 5.07 -4.54 -10.95
CA ALA A 117 6.50 -4.46 -10.69
C ALA A 117 6.80 -4.96 -9.28
N LEU A 118 7.62 -6.00 -9.16
CA LEU A 118 8.22 -6.41 -7.90
C LEU A 118 9.49 -5.59 -7.70
N ASP A 119 9.42 -4.63 -6.80
CA ASP A 119 10.50 -3.69 -6.48
C ASP A 119 10.77 -3.68 -4.96
N ARG A 120 11.76 -2.91 -4.52
CA ARG A 120 12.04 -2.75 -3.08
C ARG A 120 10.83 -2.25 -2.27
N GLN A 121 9.85 -1.58 -2.88
CA GLN A 121 8.63 -1.12 -2.20
C GLN A 121 7.58 -2.21 -2.08
N THR A 122 7.67 -3.30 -2.86
CA THR A 122 6.81 -4.46 -2.67
C THR A 122 6.93 -4.99 -1.25
N ALA A 123 8.17 -5.08 -0.73
CA ALA A 123 8.44 -5.53 0.63
C ALA A 123 7.78 -4.65 1.71
N THR A 124 7.36 -3.42 1.39
CA THR A 124 6.82 -2.46 2.36
C THR A 124 5.29 -2.44 2.43
N GLY A 125 4.59 -3.48 1.98
CA GLY A 125 3.15 -3.67 2.25
C GLY A 125 2.23 -3.70 1.02
N LYS A 126 2.78 -3.94 -0.17
CA LYS A 126 1.97 -4.23 -1.36
C LYS A 126 1.39 -5.65 -1.31
N VAL A 127 0.50 -5.95 -2.26
CA VAL A 127 -0.25 -7.22 -2.32
C VAL A 127 0.65 -8.46 -2.20
N PRO A 128 1.77 -8.61 -2.94
CA PRO A 128 2.58 -9.83 -2.86
C PRO A 128 3.21 -10.04 -1.48
N ALA A 129 3.71 -8.99 -0.84
CA ALA A 129 4.28 -9.08 0.50
C ALA A 129 3.21 -9.40 1.55
N TYR A 130 2.01 -8.83 1.42
CA TYR A 130 0.92 -9.16 2.32
C TYR A 130 0.46 -10.62 2.19
N VAL A 131 0.31 -11.11 0.96
CA VAL A 131 0.01 -12.53 0.69
C VAL A 131 1.09 -13.43 1.29
N LEU A 132 2.37 -13.10 1.06
CA LEU A 132 3.51 -13.81 1.63
C LEU A 132 3.43 -13.86 3.17
N SER A 133 3.10 -12.74 3.82
CA SER A 133 2.99 -12.66 5.28
C SER A 133 1.89 -13.55 5.87
N LEU A 134 0.81 -13.79 5.12
CA LEU A 134 -0.28 -14.70 5.52
C LEU A 134 0.06 -16.17 5.20
N ALA A 135 0.72 -16.42 4.09
CA ALA A 135 0.97 -17.76 3.57
C ALA A 135 2.18 -18.45 4.25
N ARG A 136 3.25 -17.71 4.54
CA ARG A 136 4.47 -18.28 5.16
C ARG A 136 4.24 -18.94 6.52
N PRO A 137 3.52 -18.34 7.49
CA PRO A 137 3.23 -19.00 8.77
C PRO A 137 2.38 -20.27 8.64
N ARG A 138 1.66 -20.43 7.52
CA ARG A 138 0.87 -21.63 7.20
C ARG A 138 1.69 -22.72 6.50
N GLY A 139 2.97 -22.47 6.24
CA GLY A 139 3.85 -23.42 5.54
C GLY A 139 3.49 -23.60 4.06
N LEU A 140 2.78 -22.64 3.46
CA LEU A 140 2.41 -22.70 2.05
C LEU A 140 3.58 -22.34 1.15
N THR A 141 3.66 -23.01 0.00
CA THR A 141 4.52 -22.57 -1.11
C THR A 141 3.94 -21.31 -1.73
N VAL A 142 4.75 -20.27 -1.89
CA VAL A 142 4.34 -18.94 -2.40
C VAL A 142 5.10 -18.62 -3.67
N LEU A 143 4.36 -18.49 -4.76
CA LEU A 143 4.90 -18.12 -6.08
C LEU A 143 4.48 -16.71 -6.43
N ALA A 144 5.34 -16.00 -7.18
CA ALA A 144 5.00 -14.70 -7.72
C ALA A 144 5.16 -14.63 -9.25
N ILE A 145 4.22 -13.98 -9.93
CA ILE A 145 4.38 -13.58 -11.33
C ILE A 145 4.34 -12.05 -11.41
N ALA A 146 5.37 -11.44 -11.95
CA ALA A 146 5.53 -10.00 -11.99
C ALA A 146 5.63 -9.46 -13.41
N GLY A 147 5.09 -8.26 -13.64
CA GLY A 147 5.29 -7.58 -14.93
C GLY A 147 6.77 -7.24 -15.18
N ARG A 148 7.44 -6.72 -14.13
CA ARG A 148 8.89 -6.53 -14.06
C ARG A 148 9.43 -6.96 -12.70
N LEU A 149 10.69 -7.39 -12.66
CA LEU A 149 11.37 -7.83 -11.45
C LEU A 149 12.67 -7.03 -11.24
N GLU A 150 12.80 -6.35 -10.10
CA GLU A 150 14.09 -5.79 -9.68
C GLU A 150 14.95 -6.85 -8.98
N ASP A 151 16.28 -6.67 -9.05
CA ASP A 151 17.23 -7.58 -8.42
C ASP A 151 16.95 -7.77 -6.92
N GLY A 152 16.85 -9.02 -6.48
CA GLY A 152 16.58 -9.41 -5.09
C GLY A 152 15.13 -9.24 -4.63
N ALA A 153 14.26 -8.59 -5.40
CA ALA A 153 12.85 -8.42 -5.02
C ALA A 153 12.06 -9.76 -5.03
N GLY A 154 12.58 -10.78 -5.73
CA GLY A 154 12.00 -12.10 -5.81
C GLY A 154 12.42 -13.08 -4.71
N ASP A 155 13.51 -12.79 -3.98
CA ASP A 155 14.12 -13.70 -2.99
C ASP A 155 13.17 -14.19 -1.90
N PRO A 156 12.16 -13.40 -1.43
CA PRO A 156 11.25 -13.88 -0.40
C PRO A 156 10.27 -14.98 -0.87
N PHE A 157 10.12 -15.20 -2.18
CA PHE A 157 9.19 -16.17 -2.77
C PHE A 157 9.91 -17.49 -3.10
N ASP A 158 9.16 -18.60 -3.19
CA ASP A 158 9.75 -19.92 -3.50
C ASP A 158 10.12 -20.05 -4.98
N ALA A 159 9.37 -19.38 -5.86
CA ALA A 159 9.77 -19.14 -7.23
C ALA A 159 9.07 -17.88 -7.78
N VAL A 160 9.75 -17.20 -8.70
CA VAL A 160 9.25 -15.99 -9.35
C VAL A 160 9.43 -16.09 -10.86
N ALA A 161 8.45 -15.58 -11.60
CA ALA A 161 8.54 -15.44 -13.04
C ALA A 161 8.23 -14.00 -13.47
N GLU A 162 8.96 -13.51 -14.47
CA GLU A 162 8.79 -12.18 -15.03
C GLU A 162 8.09 -12.24 -16.40
N LEU A 163 7.15 -11.32 -16.66
CA LEU A 163 6.54 -11.17 -17.99
C LEU A 163 7.50 -10.46 -18.97
N GLY A 164 8.30 -9.51 -18.47
CA GLY A 164 9.29 -8.77 -19.25
C GLY A 164 8.67 -7.69 -20.14
N ALA A 165 9.44 -7.21 -21.12
CA ALA A 165 9.11 -6.04 -21.95
C ALA A 165 7.78 -6.18 -22.73
N ASP A 166 7.35 -7.41 -23.02
CA ASP A 166 6.10 -7.70 -23.72
C ASP A 166 4.89 -7.84 -22.79
N GLY A 167 5.08 -7.76 -21.47
CA GLY A 167 4.04 -8.01 -20.46
C GLY A 167 2.79 -7.17 -20.64
N LEU A 168 2.92 -5.91 -21.09
CA LEU A 168 1.77 -5.05 -21.39
C LEU A 168 1.13 -5.31 -22.76
N ARG A 169 1.89 -5.87 -23.72
CA ARG A 169 1.41 -6.16 -25.07
C ARG A 169 0.63 -7.48 -25.14
N ARG A 170 1.09 -8.49 -24.40
CA ARG A 170 0.54 -9.87 -24.42
C ARG A 170 0.32 -10.43 -23.00
N PRO A 171 -0.36 -9.70 -22.10
CA PRO A 171 -0.42 -10.06 -20.68
C PRO A 171 -1.01 -11.45 -20.43
N ALA A 172 -2.15 -11.77 -21.02
CA ALA A 172 -2.84 -13.03 -20.76
C ALA A 172 -2.04 -14.26 -21.22
N GLU A 173 -1.43 -14.16 -22.41
CA GLU A 173 -0.60 -15.22 -22.97
C GLU A 173 0.65 -15.45 -22.11
N LEU A 174 1.36 -14.37 -21.78
CA LEU A 174 2.58 -14.45 -21.00
C LEU A 174 2.29 -14.91 -19.56
N LEU A 175 1.20 -14.45 -18.93
CA LEU A 175 0.78 -14.94 -17.61
C LEU A 175 0.54 -16.46 -17.64
N THR A 176 -0.13 -16.96 -18.68
CA THR A 176 -0.39 -18.40 -18.85
C THR A 176 0.91 -19.19 -19.03
N ALA A 177 1.82 -18.68 -19.88
CA ALA A 177 3.11 -19.30 -20.12
C ALA A 177 3.96 -19.35 -18.85
N ARG A 178 4.08 -18.24 -18.12
CA ARG A 178 4.85 -18.16 -16.86
C ARG A 178 4.24 -18.99 -15.74
N ALA A 179 2.92 -19.01 -15.62
CA ALA A 179 2.25 -19.91 -14.66
C ALA A 179 2.53 -21.38 -14.98
N THR A 180 2.55 -21.76 -16.27
CA THR A 180 2.86 -23.13 -16.70
C THR A 180 4.32 -23.50 -16.41
N GLU A 181 5.26 -22.58 -16.61
CA GLU A 181 6.67 -22.77 -16.28
C GLU A 181 6.86 -22.97 -14.77
N LEU A 182 6.27 -22.10 -13.95
CA LEU A 182 6.33 -22.22 -12.49
C LEU A 182 5.68 -23.52 -11.99
N ALA A 183 4.56 -23.93 -12.57
CA ALA A 183 3.92 -25.19 -12.19
C ALA A 183 4.82 -26.41 -12.39
N ARG A 184 5.75 -26.37 -13.35
CA ARG A 184 6.69 -27.47 -13.64
C ARG A 184 7.89 -27.51 -12.69
N THR A 185 8.19 -26.44 -11.95
CA THR A 185 9.35 -26.40 -11.05
C THR A 185 9.05 -26.90 -9.65
N ILE A 186 7.78 -27.15 -9.33
CA ILE A 186 7.30 -27.40 -7.95
C ILE A 186 6.61 -28.78 -7.84
N VAL A 187 6.36 -29.44 -8.97
CA VAL A 187 5.92 -30.84 -9.09
C VAL A 187 7.12 -31.72 -9.37
#